data_AF-A0A7X5WM63-F1
#
_entry.id   AF-A0A7X5WM63-F1
#
_cell.length_a   1.000
_cell.length_b   1.000
_cell.length_c   1.000
_cell.angle_alpha   90.00
_cell.angle_beta   90.00
_cell.angle_gamma   90.00
#
_symmetry.space_group_name_H-M   'P 1'
#
loop_
_entity.id
_entity.type
_entity.pdbx_description
1 polymer ?
#
loop_
_entity_poly.entity_id
_entity_poly.type
_entity_poly.pdbx_seq_one_letter_code
_entity_poly.pdbx_strand_id
1 'polypeptide(L)'
;MLVLSGGNVDLLLLDQVLRHGLEAAGRYEAFAVRVPDVPGQLNRVTSAIAATGANVVAVDHGRQGIGLPFGYTEIRFEVETKSAEHYRELCDRLTNEGFDVID
;
A
#
# COMPACT_ATOMS: atom_id res chain seq x y z
N MET A 1 15.75 -7.63 -29.66
CA MET A 1 16.53 -8.36 -28.65
C MET A 1 17.35 -7.34 -27.89
N LEU A 2 17.02 -7.06 -26.63
CA LEU A 2 17.82 -6.18 -25.78
C LEU A 2 18.87 -7.07 -25.09
N VAL A 3 20.15 -6.83 -25.38
CA VAL A 3 21.24 -7.53 -24.68
C VAL A 3 21.44 -6.80 -23.36
N LEU A 4 21.01 -7.41 -22.25
CA LEU A 4 21.45 -6.99 -20.92
C LEU A 4 22.93 -7.36 -20.79
N SER A 5 23.83 -6.43 -21.16
CA SER A 5 25.27 -6.59 -21.00
C SER A 5 25.61 -6.44 -19.52
N GLY A 6 25.36 -7.50 -18.76
CA GLY A 6 25.63 -7.58 -17.34
C GLY A 6 27.10 -7.30 -17.03
N GLY A 7 27.31 -6.59 -15.93
CA GLY A 7 28.60 -6.41 -15.30
C GLY A 7 28.46 -5.85 -13.88
N ASN A 8 27.37 -5.13 -13.60
CA ASN A 8 27.09 -4.57 -12.27
C ASN A 8 25.58 -4.28 -12.08
N VAL A 9 24.70 -5.26 -12.37
CA VAL A 9 23.27 -5.08 -12.04
C VAL A 9 23.14 -5.24 -10.53
N ASP A 10 23.10 -4.10 -9.85
CA ASP A 10 22.72 -4.07 -8.44
C ASP A 10 21.29 -4.62 -8.33
N LEU A 11 21.10 -5.67 -7.52
CA LEU A 11 19.79 -6.25 -7.28
C LEU A 11 18.81 -5.21 -6.70
N LEU A 12 19.32 -4.20 -5.98
CA LEU A 12 18.53 -3.07 -5.49
C LEU A 12 18.04 -2.18 -6.65
N LEU A 13 18.90 -1.93 -7.64
CA LEU A 13 18.51 -1.14 -8.82
C LEU A 13 17.46 -1.89 -9.65
N LEU A 14 17.59 -3.21 -9.79
CA LEU A 14 16.60 -4.03 -10.49
C LEU A 14 15.24 -3.99 -9.77
N ASP A 15 15.23 -4.16 -8.44
CA ASP A 15 14.01 -4.06 -7.63
C ASP A 15 13.36 -2.68 -7.77
N GLN A 16 14.14 -1.60 -7.71
CA GLN A 16 13.64 -0.23 -7.87
C GLN A 16 13.02 0.02 -9.25
N VAL A 17 13.66 -0.48 -10.32
CA VAL A 17 13.12 -0.36 -11.69
C VAL A 17 11.85 -1.19 -11.86
N LEU A 18 11.77 -2.37 -11.25
CA LEU A 18 10.58 -3.21 -11.27
C LEU A 18 9.42 -2.54 -10.53
N ARG A 19 9.65 -2.02 -9.32
CA ARG A 19 8.65 -1.27 -8.55
C ARG A 19 8.13 -0.09 -9.33
N HIS A 20 9.03 0.74 -9.88
CA HIS A 20 8.63 1.88 -10.70
C HIS A 20 7.80 1.46 -11.92
N GLY A 21 8.13 0.36 -12.58
CA GLY A 21 7.35 -0.18 -13.68
C GLY A 21 5.96 -0.68 -13.27
N LEU A 22 5.82 -1.24 -12.07
CA LEU A 22 4.54 -1.69 -11.51
C LEU A 22 3.68 -0.51 -11.01
N GLU A 23 4.29 0.51 -10.40
CA GLU A 23 3.64 1.78 -10.02
C GLU A 23 3.10 2.48 -11.26
N ALA A 24 3.91 2.63 -12.32
CA ALA A 24 3.47 3.24 -13.57
C ALA A 24 2.32 2.46 -14.26
N ALA A 25 2.18 1.16 -13.95
CA ALA A 25 1.09 0.32 -14.44
C ALA A 25 -0.15 0.32 -13.53
N GLY A 26 -0.11 1.04 -12.39
CA GLY A 26 -1.15 1.02 -11.37
C GLY A 26 -1.34 -0.35 -10.74
N ARG A 27 -0.25 -1.11 -10.59
CA ARG A 27 -0.22 -2.48 -10.04
C ARG A 27 0.56 -2.58 -8.73
N TYR A 28 1.18 -1.48 -8.31
CA TYR A 28 1.86 -1.32 -7.04
C TYR A 28 1.51 0.07 -6.54
N GLU A 29 0.82 0.16 -5.41
CA GLU A 29 0.33 1.42 -4.86
C GLU A 29 0.60 1.47 -3.36
N ALA A 30 0.80 2.66 -2.83
CA ALA A 30 1.00 2.89 -1.41
C ALA A 30 -0.03 3.89 -0.89
N PHE A 31 -0.64 3.58 0.24
CA PHE A 31 -1.55 4.48 0.94
C PHE A 31 -1.37 4.36 2.44
N ALA A 32 -1.87 5.35 3.17
CA ALA A 32 -2.02 5.30 4.60
C ALA A 32 -3.49 5.30 5.00
N VAL A 33 -3.80 4.67 6.13
CA VAL A 33 -5.08 4.83 6.81
C VAL A 33 -4.88 5.28 8.23
N ARG A 34 -5.74 6.16 8.70
CA ARG A 34 -5.82 6.52 10.12
C ARG A 34 -6.86 5.66 10.80
N VAL A 35 -6.45 5.00 11.88
CA VAL A 35 -7.33 4.14 12.67
C VAL A 35 -7.19 4.45 14.16
N PRO A 36 -8.22 4.20 14.99
CA PRO A 36 -8.08 4.30 16.43
C PRO A 36 -6.97 3.39 16.98
N ASP A 37 -6.18 3.83 17.95
CA ASP A 37 -5.12 3.04 18.60
C ASP A 37 -5.71 2.03 19.59
N VAL A 38 -6.47 1.07 19.05
CA VAL A 38 -7.10 -0.03 19.79
C VAL A 38 -6.87 -1.37 19.08
N PRO A 39 -6.84 -2.50 19.82
CA PRO A 39 -6.66 -3.82 19.22
C PRO A 39 -7.69 -4.12 18.13
N GLY A 40 -7.24 -4.79 17.06
CA GLY A 40 -8.09 -5.27 15.98
C GLY A 40 -8.22 -4.34 14.77
N GLN A 41 -7.79 -3.08 14.83
CA GLN A 41 -7.91 -2.18 13.67
C GLN A 41 -7.11 -2.66 12.45
N LEU A 42 -5.87 -3.13 12.66
CA LEU A 42 -5.08 -3.70 11.56
C LEU A 42 -5.81 -4.88 10.90
N ASN A 43 -6.43 -5.77 11.68
CA ASN A 43 -7.20 -6.88 11.15
C ASN A 43 -8.41 -6.41 10.33
N ARG A 44 -9.12 -5.38 10.79
CA ARG A 44 -10.26 -4.82 10.04
C ARG A 44 -9.81 -4.27 8.69
N VAL A 45 -8.74 -3.48 8.67
CA VAL A 45 -8.19 -2.91 7.42
C VAL A 45 -7.71 -4.02 6.49
N THR A 46 -6.91 -4.98 6.97
CA THR A 46 -6.41 -6.06 6.12
C THR A 46 -7.51 -6.98 5.62
N SER A 47 -8.59 -7.18 6.39
CA SER A 47 -9.78 -7.91 5.94
C SER A 47 -10.51 -7.18 4.81
N ALA A 48 -10.65 -5.85 4.91
CA ALA A 48 -11.22 -5.03 3.86
C ALA A 48 -10.39 -5.10 2.57
N ILE A 49 -9.06 -5.01 2.69
CA ILE A 49 -8.12 -5.17 1.56
C ILE A 49 -8.29 -6.55 0.93
N ALA A 50 -8.20 -7.62 1.73
CA ALA A 50 -8.30 -9.00 1.24
C ALA A 50 -9.62 -9.28 0.51
N ALA A 51 -10.71 -8.64 0.93
CA ALA A 51 -12.02 -8.84 0.33
C ALA A 51 -12.18 -8.19 -1.07
N THR A 52 -11.24 -7.35 -1.50
CA THR A 52 -11.12 -6.90 -2.90
C THR A 52 -10.24 -7.85 -3.74
N GLY A 53 -9.40 -8.65 -3.07
CA GLY A 53 -8.41 -9.50 -3.72
C GLY A 53 -7.11 -8.77 -4.07
N ALA A 54 -6.85 -7.61 -3.46
CA ALA A 54 -5.54 -6.96 -3.46
C ALA A 54 -4.57 -7.73 -2.54
N ASN A 55 -3.29 -7.72 -2.90
CA ASN A 55 -2.23 -8.37 -2.12
C ASN A 55 -1.48 -7.32 -1.29
N VAL A 56 -1.20 -7.60 -0.02
CA VAL A 56 -0.44 -6.69 0.85
C VAL A 56 1.04 -7.06 0.76
N VAL A 57 1.86 -6.13 0.28
CA VAL A 57 3.31 -6.31 0.13
C VAL A 57 4.05 -5.89 1.39
N ALA A 58 3.69 -4.75 1.96
CA ALA A 58 4.28 -4.23 3.18
C ALA A 58 3.24 -3.53 4.05
N VAL A 59 3.49 -3.56 5.35
CA VAL A 59 2.73 -2.81 6.35
C VAL A 59 3.74 -2.12 7.27
N ASP A 60 3.65 -0.80 7.35
CA ASP A 60 4.40 0.01 8.30
C ASP A 60 3.42 0.69 9.28
N HIS A 61 3.66 0.49 10.57
CA HIS A 61 2.83 1.05 11.63
C HIS A 61 3.65 2.08 12.43
N GLY A 62 3.50 3.35 12.06
CA GLY A 62 4.20 4.46 12.71
C GLY A 62 3.33 5.16 13.76
N ARG A 63 3.80 5.23 15.02
CA ARG A 63 3.15 6.01 16.10
C ARG A 63 3.46 7.51 16.06
N GLN A 64 4.18 8.02 15.05
CA GLN A 64 4.83 9.34 15.11
C GLN A 64 4.65 10.10 13.79
N GLY A 65 3.51 10.75 13.63
CA GLY A 65 3.26 11.70 12.54
C GLY A 65 2.80 13.04 13.11
N ILE A 66 3.39 14.13 12.63
CA ILE A 66 2.94 15.49 12.94
C ILE A 66 1.53 15.64 12.34
N GLY A 67 0.50 15.79 13.19
CA GLY A 67 -0.90 15.93 12.77
C GLY A 67 -1.82 14.74 13.04
N LEU A 68 -1.34 13.67 13.68
CA LEU A 68 -2.20 12.58 14.16
C LEU A 68 -3.05 13.03 15.36
N PRO A 69 -4.40 12.90 15.29
CA PRO A 69 -5.24 13.12 16.46
C PRO A 69 -4.88 12.18 17.61
N PHE A 70 -5.07 12.64 18.85
CA PHE A 70 -4.82 11.80 20.03
C PHE A 70 -5.68 10.53 19.98
N GLY A 71 -5.07 9.37 20.26
CA GLY A 71 -5.75 8.07 20.22
C GLY A 71 -5.92 7.47 18.82
N TYR A 72 -5.24 8.01 17.81
CA TYR A 72 -5.16 7.43 16.47
C TYR A 72 -3.74 7.02 16.14
N THR A 73 -3.61 6.08 15.21
CA THR A 73 -2.37 5.64 14.60
C THR A 73 -2.51 5.65 13.09
N GLU A 74 -1.42 5.92 12.39
CA GLU A 74 -1.34 5.82 10.94
C GLU A 74 -0.73 4.47 10.58
N ILE A 75 -1.35 3.77 9.64
CA ILE A 75 -0.84 2.52 9.10
C ILE A 75 -0.64 2.72 7.60
N ARG A 76 0.61 2.61 7.15
CA ARG A 76 0.97 2.65 5.74
C ARG A 76 0.96 1.24 5.17
N PHE A 77 0.32 1.09 4.02
CA PHE A 77 0.23 -0.14 3.27
C PHE A 77 0.89 0.06 1.92
N GLU A 78 1.64 -0.94 1.49
CA GLU A 78 2.01 -1.12 0.10
C GLU A 78 1.24 -2.32 -0.43
N VAL A 79 0.54 -2.16 -1.54
CA VAL A 79 -0.36 -3.16 -2.10
C VAL A 79 -0.09 -3.41 -3.57
N GLU A 80 -0.29 -4.65 -3.97
CA GLU A 80 -0.35 -5.05 -5.37
C GLU A 80 -1.82 -5.14 -5.80
N THR A 81 -2.12 -4.49 -6.92
CA THR A 81 -3.45 -4.44 -7.52
C THR A 81 -3.40 -4.95 -8.96
N LYS A 82 -4.57 -5.28 -9.51
CA LYS A 82 -4.69 -5.76 -10.90
C LYS A 82 -4.61 -4.63 -11.92
N SER A 83 -4.99 -3.42 -11.50
CA SER A 83 -5.06 -2.20 -12.30
C SER A 83 -5.33 -0.99 -11.39
N ALA A 84 -5.17 0.21 -11.93
CA ALA A 84 -5.57 1.45 -11.26
C ALA A 84 -7.08 1.47 -10.89
N GLU A 85 -7.94 0.84 -11.68
CA GLU A 85 -9.36 0.72 -11.35
C GLU A 85 -9.60 -0.17 -10.13
N HIS A 86 -8.86 -1.28 -10.01
CA HIS A 86 -8.91 -2.14 -8.84
C HIS A 86 -8.38 -1.43 -7.58
N TYR A 87 -7.36 -0.58 -7.73
CA TYR A 87 -6.90 0.26 -6.63
C TYR A 87 -7.99 1.25 -6.16
N ARG A 88 -8.67 1.90 -7.11
CA ARG A 88 -9.79 2.79 -6.76
C ARG A 88 -10.93 2.05 -6.06
N GLU A 89 -11.28 0.85 -6.52
CA GLU A 89 -12.27 -0.02 -5.83
C GLU A 89 -11.84 -0.32 -4.39
N LEU A 90 -10.55 -0.58 -4.17
CA LEU A 90 -9.99 -0.77 -2.84
C LEU A 90 -10.15 0.47 -1.96
N CYS A 91 -9.76 1.65 -2.44
CA CYS A 91 -9.91 2.91 -1.70
C CYS A 91 -11.39 3.19 -1.38
N ASP A 92 -12.28 3.05 -2.37
CA ASP A 92 -13.72 3.25 -2.21
C ASP A 92 -14.29 2.32 -1.13
N ARG A 93 -13.87 1.04 -1.11
CA ARG A 93 -14.28 0.09 -0.08
C ARG A 93 -13.80 0.49 1.30
N LEU A 94 -12.52 0.86 1.44
CA LEU A 94 -11.96 1.30 2.72
C LEU A 94 -12.70 2.52 3.27
N THR A 95 -12.99 3.51 2.42
CA THR A 95 -13.80 4.68 2.78
C THR A 95 -15.23 4.29 3.18
N ASN A 96 -15.87 3.36 2.47
CA ASN A 96 -17.21 2.86 2.81
C ASN A 96 -17.25 2.10 4.15
N GLU A 97 -16.15 1.47 4.55
CA GLU A 97 -16.00 0.83 5.87
C GLU A 97 -15.66 1.84 6.99
N GLY A 98 -15.50 3.13 6.65
CA GLY A 98 -15.27 4.23 7.57
C GLY A 98 -13.80 4.53 7.85
N PHE A 99 -12.87 4.05 7.01
CA PHE A 99 -11.46 4.40 7.12
C PHE A 99 -11.15 5.70 6.36
N ASP A 100 -10.31 6.54 6.98
CA ASP A 100 -9.76 7.74 6.35
C ASP A 100 -8.51 7.33 5.55
N VAL A 101 -8.66 7.24 4.22
CA VAL A 101 -7.60 6.83 3.28
C VAL A 101 -6.83 8.06 2.83
N ILE A 102 -5.51 8.00 2.93
CA ILE A 102 -4.56 9.06 2.60
C ILE A 102 -3.62 8.49 1.54
N ASP A 103 -3.69 9.02 0.33
CA ASP A 103 -2.81 8.69 -0.80
C ASP A 103 -1.52 9.53 -0.72
#